data_AF-A0A7W1E8U8-F1
#
_entry.id   AF-A0A7W1E8U8-F1
#
_cell.length_a   1.000
_cell.length_b   1.000
_cell.length_c   1.000
_cell.angle_alpha   90.00
_cell.angle_beta   90.00
_cell.angle_gamma   90.00
#
_symmetry.space_group_name_H-M   'P 1'
#
loop_
_entity.id
_entity.type
_entity.pdbx_description
1 polymer ?
#
loop_
_entity_poly.entity_id
_entity_poly.type
_entity_poly.pdbx_seq_one_letter_code
_entity_poly.pdbx_strand_id
1 'polypeptide(L)' 'MQKERVLVAMSGGVDSSVAAAMLVEQGYDVVGATMKLFCHG' A
#
# COMPACT_ATOMS: atom_id res chain seq x y z
N MET A 1 -21.49 1.91 0.55
CA MET A 1 -20.47 2.80 -0.06
C MET A 1 -19.12 2.19 0.26
N GLN A 2 -18.27 1.97 -0.75
CA GLN A 2 -16.85 1.73 -0.49
C GLN A 2 -16.29 3.01 0.14
N LYS A 3 -15.41 2.92 1.14
CA LYS A 3 -14.67 4.09 1.64
C LYS A 3 -13.76 4.64 0.54
N GLU A 4 -13.12 5.79 0.79
CA GLU A 4 -12.21 6.42 -0.17
C GLU A 4 -11.16 5.43 -0.72
N ARG A 5 -10.67 5.70 -1.94
CA ARG A 5 -9.58 4.92 -2.52
C ARG A 5 -8.24 5.38 -1.95
N VAL A 6 -7.42 4.44 -1.48
CA VAL A 6 -6.13 4.71 -0.83
C VAL A 6 -4.98 4.07 -1.61
N LEU A 7 -3.97 4.87 -1.96
CA LEU A 7 -2.72 4.38 -2.54
C LEU A 7 -1.70 4.17 -1.41
N VAL A 8 -1.20 2.95 -1.25
CA VAL A 8 -0.17 2.62 -0.25
C VAL A 8 1.18 2.44 -0.95
N ALA A 9 2.19 3.17 -0.49
CA ALA A 9 3.57 2.97 -0.93
C ALA A 9 4.12 1.66 -0.32
N MET A 10 4.22 0.62 -1.15
CA MET A 10 4.68 -0.72 -0.79
C MET A 10 6.20 -0.78 -0.93
N SER A 11 6.92 -0.56 0.16
CA SER A 11 8.40 -0.64 0.19
C SER A 11 8.93 -2.08 0.12
N GLY A 12 8.06 -3.07 0.35
CA GLY A 12 8.42 -4.48 0.56
C GLY A 12 8.70 -4.82 2.03
N GLY A 13 8.67 -3.83 2.92
CA GLY A 13 8.79 -4.03 4.37
C GLY A 13 7.48 -4.45 5.04
N VAL A 14 7.60 -5.02 6.25
CA VAL A 14 6.45 -5.47 7.05
C VAL A 14 5.50 -4.32 7.41
N ASP A 15 6.02 -3.13 7.71
CA ASP A 15 5.20 -1.98 8.09
C ASP A 15 4.20 -1.59 7.00
N SER A 16 4.69 -1.47 5.75
CA SER A 16 3.82 -1.16 4.59
C SER A 16 2.79 -2.25 4.32
N SER A 17 3.15 -3.51 4.61
CA SER A 17 2.27 -4.67 4.43
C SER A 17 1.14 -4.70 5.47
N VAL A 18 1.47 -4.46 6.74
CA VAL A 18 0.49 -4.39 7.83
C VAL A 18 -0.42 -3.17 7.66
N ALA A 19 0.13 -2.01 7.29
CA ALA A 19 -0.66 -0.82 7.02
C ALA A 19 -1.69 -1.05 5.89
N ALA A 20 -1.29 -1.69 4.79
CA ALA A 20 -2.19 -2.05 3.70
C ALA A 20 -3.28 -3.04 4.17
N ALA A 21 -2.91 -4.06 4.94
CA ALA A 21 -3.86 -5.04 5.48
C ALA A 21 -4.93 -4.38 6.37
N MET A 22 -4.53 -3.49 7.27
CA MET A 22 -5.46 -2.77 8.14
C MET A 22 -6.45 -1.90 7.33
N LEU A 23 -6.00 -1.26 6.25
CA LEU A 23 -6.88 -0.46 5.39
C LEU A 23 -7.89 -1.34 4.64
N VAL A 24 -7.47 -2.52 4.18
CA VAL A 24 -8.39 -3.51 3.58
C VAL A 24 -9.43 -3.98 4.60
N GLU A 25 -9.01 -4.34 5.81
CA GLU A 25 -9.92 -4.75 6.90
C GLU A 25 -10.91 -3.65 7.29
N GLN A 26 -10.50 -2.39 7.19
CA GLN A 26 -11.36 -1.23 7.43
C GLN A 26 -12.32 -0.90 6.28
N GLY A 27 -12.27 -1.64 5.17
CA GLY A 27 -13.17 -1.51 4.03
C GLY A 27 -12.81 -0.41 3.03
N TYR A 28 -11.54 0.00 2.96
CA TYR A 28 -11.05 0.90 1.91
C TYR A 28 -10.76 0.16 0.60
N ASP A 29 -10.85 0.87 -0.52
CA ASP A 29 -10.35 0.39 -1.81
C ASP A 29 -8.84 0.68 -1.90
N VAL A 30 -8.02 -0.34 -1.64
CA VAL A 30 -6.57 -0.20 -1.46
C VAL A 30 -5.81 -0.61 -2.71
N VAL A 31 -4.92 0.27 -3.18
CA VAL A 31 -3.97 0.01 -4.26
C VAL A 31 -2.55 0.10 -3.73
N GLY A 32 -1.76 -0.97 -3.88
CA GLY A 32 -0.34 -0.98 -3.52
C GLY A 32 0.55 -0.55 -4.68
N ALA A 33 1.56 0.29 -4.42
CA ALA A 33 2.56 0.69 -5.41
C ALA A 33 3.98 0.62 -4.84
N THR A 34 4.88 -0.08 -5.53
CA THR A 34 6.31 -0.09 -5.21
C THR A 34 7.04 0.90 -6.10
N MET A 35 7.80 1.81 -5.51
CA MET A 35 8.61 2.77 -6.25
C MET A 35 10.01 2.22 -6.48
N LYS A 36 10.46 2.16 -7.73
CA LYS A 36 11.86 1.90 -8.06
C LYS A 36 12.66 3.20 -7.91
N LEU A 37 13.19 3.43 -6.73
CA LEU A 37 13.90 4.68 -6.39
C LEU A 37 15.39 4.65 -6.76
N PHE A 38 15.94 3.46 -6.95
CA PHE A 38 17.35 3.26 -7.29
C PHE A 38 17.48 2.41 -8.54
N CYS A 39 18.38 2.83 -9.43
CA CYS A 39 18.84 2.06 -10.56
C CYS A 39 20.36 1.93 -10.43
N HIS A 40 20.80 0.81 -9.88
CA HIS A 40 22.19 0.40 -10.02
C HIS A 40 22.24 -0.47 -11.27
N GLY A 41 23.00 -0.01 -12.27
CA GLY A 41 23.25 -0.75 -13.51
C GLY A 41 24.02 -2.03 -13.24
#